data_AF-A0A5K3FVT9-F1
#
_entry.id   AF-A0A5K3FVT9-F1
#
_cell.length_a   1.000
_cell.length_b   1.000
_cell.length_c   1.000
_cell.angle_alpha   90.00
_cell.angle_beta   90.00
_cell.angle_gamma   90.00
#
_symmetry.space_group_name_H-M   'P 1'
#
loop_
_entity.id
_entity.type
_entity.pdbx_description
1 polymer ?
#
loop_
_entity_poly.entity_id
_entity_poly.type
_entity_poly.pdbx_seq_one_letter_code
_entity_poly.pdbx_strand_id
1 'polypeptide(L)'
;MPLDRRETRDWLRPGGPTCLRPDPTPHHNTRATLHRSTVAMAVLSWCSTVLSRSTLKIIFNGKRYLRDSRVTIAPYLLNRTKPPEDILNNLTSEDAARLDLIRAEHNMFIASGKAVPPSLSAGDYLELLCCPSVSARNRYYLFRFKVFQRREAKRLEQLSKATTKVC
;
A
#
# COMPACT_ATOMS: atom_id res chain seq x y z
N MET A 1 6.15 23.49 -63.12
CA MET A 1 4.71 23.39 -62.81
C MET A 1 4.53 23.25 -61.30
N PRO A 2 3.79 24.11 -60.60
CA PRO A 2 3.47 23.92 -59.19
C PRO A 2 2.11 23.23 -59.05
N LEU A 3 2.05 22.10 -58.35
CA LEU A 3 0.79 21.41 -58.05
C LEU A 3 0.08 22.12 -56.89
N ASP A 4 -1.16 22.53 -57.19
CA ASP A 4 -2.09 23.25 -56.35
C ASP A 4 -2.34 22.61 -54.99
N ARG A 5 -2.29 23.46 -53.95
CA ARG A 5 -2.92 23.22 -52.65
C ARG A 5 -4.43 23.39 -52.80
N ARG A 6 -5.18 22.31 -53.00
CA ARG A 6 -6.61 22.27 -52.72
C ARG A 6 -6.98 20.97 -51.99
N GLU A 7 -7.94 21.12 -51.09
CA GLU A 7 -8.66 20.07 -50.34
C GLU A 7 -8.09 19.68 -48.97
N THR A 8 -7.95 20.69 -48.11
CA THR A 8 -8.38 20.54 -46.71
C THR A 8 -9.76 21.18 -46.58
N ARG A 9 -10.81 20.35 -46.52
CA ARG A 9 -12.10 20.55 -45.82
C ARG A 9 -13.20 19.75 -46.51
N ASP A 10 -13.38 18.49 -46.10
CA ASP A 10 -14.65 17.79 -46.36
C ASP A 10 -15.06 16.81 -45.24
N TRP A 11 -14.58 17.02 -44.01
CA TRP A 11 -14.93 16.20 -42.84
C TRP A 11 -16.30 16.54 -42.22
N LEU A 12 -17.12 17.37 -42.87
CA LEU A 12 -18.36 17.94 -42.30
C LEU A 12 -19.57 17.84 -43.26
N ARG A 13 -19.62 16.81 -44.10
CA ARG A 13 -20.89 16.40 -44.73
C ARG A 13 -21.51 15.21 -43.99
N PRO A 14 -22.78 15.28 -43.56
CA PRO A 14 -23.51 14.13 -43.02
C PRO A 14 -23.87 13.21 -44.18
N GLY A 15 -22.91 12.39 -44.61
CA GLY A 15 -23.06 11.49 -45.75
C GLY A 15 -21.76 10.77 -46.15
N GLY A 16 -20.77 10.72 -45.26
CA GLY A 16 -19.53 9.97 -45.50
C GLY A 16 -19.75 8.45 -45.53
N PRO A 17 -18.87 7.69 -46.22
CA PRO A 17 -19.08 6.28 -46.49
C PRO A 17 -19.19 5.48 -45.20
N THR A 18 -20.26 4.70 -45.09
CA THR A 18 -20.51 3.73 -44.04
C THR A 18 -19.27 2.85 -43.86
N CYS A 19 -18.54 3.06 -42.76
CA CYS A 19 -17.55 2.10 -42.30
C CYS A 19 -18.31 0.79 -42.01
N LEU A 20 -18.23 -0.17 -42.92
CA LEU A 20 -18.62 -1.55 -42.68
C LEU A 20 -17.75 -2.07 -41.53
N ARG A 21 -18.32 -2.01 -40.33
CA ARG A 21 -17.79 -2.58 -39.10
C ARG A 21 -17.95 -4.09 -39.22
N PRO A 22 -16.88 -4.90 -39.25
CA PRO A 22 -17.06 -6.34 -39.18
C PRO A 22 -17.63 -6.68 -37.80
N ASP A 23 -18.68 -7.50 -37.78
CA ASP A 23 -19.30 -8.03 -36.57
C ASP A 23 -18.27 -8.74 -35.66
N PRO A 24 -18.34 -8.57 -34.33
CA PRO A 24 -17.55 -9.36 -33.41
C PRO A 24 -18.15 -10.76 -33.32
N THR A 25 -17.51 -11.74 -33.95
CA THR A 25 -17.81 -13.16 -33.68
C THR A 25 -17.38 -13.51 -32.24
N PRO A 26 -18.15 -14.36 -31.54
CA PRO A 26 -17.95 -14.60 -30.12
C PRO A 26 -16.74 -15.52 -29.91
N HIS A 27 -15.65 -14.99 -29.36
CA HIS A 27 -14.56 -15.84 -28.93
C HIS A 27 -15.00 -16.69 -27.74
N HIS A 28 -15.17 -17.96 -28.04
CA HIS A 28 -15.44 -19.05 -27.12
C HIS A 28 -14.38 -19.08 -26.00
N ASN A 29 -14.88 -19.20 -24.77
CA ASN A 29 -14.11 -19.31 -23.54
C ASN A 29 -13.28 -20.61 -23.57
N THR A 30 -12.07 -20.57 -24.09
CA THR A 30 -11.09 -21.62 -23.86
C THR A 30 -10.58 -21.45 -22.44
N ARG A 31 -11.17 -22.23 -21.53
CA ARG A 31 -10.69 -22.48 -20.17
C ARG A 31 -9.25 -23.00 -20.28
N ALA A 32 -8.29 -22.09 -20.27
CA ALA A 32 -6.89 -22.43 -20.08
C ALA A 32 -6.76 -22.96 -18.65
N THR A 33 -6.85 -24.27 -18.52
CA THR A 33 -6.25 -25.05 -17.45
C THR A 33 -4.79 -24.63 -17.35
N LEU A 34 -4.51 -23.64 -16.48
CA LEU A 34 -3.17 -23.41 -15.98
C LEU A 34 -2.80 -24.65 -15.19
N HIS A 35 -1.99 -25.46 -15.86
CA HIS A 35 -1.24 -26.58 -15.34
C HIS A 35 -0.73 -26.23 -13.94
N ARG A 36 -1.38 -26.90 -12.99
CA ARG A 36 -1.00 -27.12 -11.60
C ARG A 36 0.51 -27.38 -11.54
N SER A 37 1.27 -26.31 -11.33
CA SER A 37 2.72 -26.38 -11.18
C SER A 37 2.96 -26.84 -9.75
N THR A 38 3.24 -28.13 -9.61
CA THR A 38 3.60 -28.89 -8.39
C THR A 38 4.83 -28.34 -7.64
N VAL A 39 5.31 -27.13 -7.96
CA VAL A 39 6.48 -26.49 -7.33
C VAL A 39 6.05 -25.51 -6.22
N ALA A 40 4.80 -25.01 -6.24
CA ALA A 40 4.32 -24.08 -5.20
C ALA A 40 4.00 -24.76 -3.85
N MET A 41 3.90 -26.09 -3.80
CA MET A 41 3.71 -26.85 -2.56
C MET A 41 5.05 -27.28 -1.92
N ALA A 42 6.16 -27.26 -2.67
CA ALA A 42 7.47 -27.66 -2.14
C ALA A 42 8.07 -26.62 -1.18
N VAL A 43 7.76 -25.33 -1.35
CA VAL A 43 8.21 -24.27 -0.42
C VAL A 43 7.40 -24.28 0.89
N LEU A 44 6.18 -24.81 0.87
CA LEU A 44 5.35 -25.00 2.06
C LEU A 44 5.71 -26.29 2.84
N SER A 45 6.45 -27.22 2.22
CA SER A 45 6.82 -28.48 2.86
C SER A 45 8.03 -28.34 3.80
N TRP A 46 8.92 -27.37 3.57
CA TRP A 46 10.15 -27.24 4.37
C TRP A 46 10.05 -26.29 5.57
N CYS A 47 8.91 -25.62 5.75
CA CYS A 47 8.65 -24.76 6.91
C CYS A 47 7.57 -25.40 7.81
N SER A 48 7.68 -26.71 8.06
CA SER A 48 6.71 -27.49 8.83
C SER A 48 7.03 -27.59 10.33
N THR A 49 7.91 -26.74 10.85
CA THR A 49 8.15 -26.66 12.30
C THR A 49 7.74 -25.28 12.80
N VAL A 50 6.50 -25.23 13.32
CA VAL A 50 5.92 -24.14 14.13
C VAL A 50 5.33 -22.95 13.35
N LEU A 51 4.41 -23.21 12.41
CA LEU A 51 3.42 -22.19 12.05
C LEU A 51 2.35 -22.15 13.16
N SER A 52 2.63 -21.38 14.22
CA SER A 52 1.69 -21.17 15.33
C SER A 52 0.30 -20.76 14.81
N ARG A 53 -0.77 -21.16 15.53
CA ARG A 53 -2.16 -20.73 15.25
C ARG A 53 -2.28 -19.21 15.06
N SER A 54 -1.42 -18.44 15.72
CA SER A 54 -1.32 -16.99 15.59
C SER A 54 -0.87 -16.56 14.18
N THR A 55 0.14 -17.21 13.61
CA THR A 55 0.66 -16.94 12.26
C THR A 55 -0.36 -17.28 11.18
N LEU A 56 -1.12 -18.38 11.37
CA LEU A 56 -2.21 -18.75 10.47
C LEU A 56 -3.38 -17.74 10.49
N LYS A 57 -3.76 -17.21 11.67
CA LYS A 57 -4.76 -16.14 11.79
C LYS A 57 -4.30 -14.85 11.09
N ILE A 58 -3.02 -14.49 11.22
CA ILE A 58 -2.42 -13.32 10.55
C ILE A 58 -2.51 -13.47 9.02
N ILE A 59 -2.16 -14.63 8.47
CA ILE A 59 -2.23 -14.88 7.02
C ILE A 59 -3.68 -14.88 6.53
N PHE A 60 -4.60 -15.53 7.26
CA PHE A 60 -6.00 -15.64 6.86
C PHE A 60 -6.77 -14.32 6.98
N ASN A 61 -6.55 -13.54 8.04
CA ASN A 61 -7.13 -12.20 8.18
C ASN A 61 -6.44 -11.18 7.26
N GLY A 62 -5.12 -11.29 7.05
CA GLY A 62 -4.38 -10.49 6.08
C GLY A 62 -4.95 -10.61 4.67
N LYS A 63 -5.39 -11.81 4.26
CA LYS A 63 -6.09 -12.01 2.98
C LYS A 63 -7.46 -11.31 2.91
N ARG A 64 -8.15 -11.03 4.02
CA ARG A 64 -9.39 -10.23 4.02
C ARG A 64 -9.10 -8.74 3.86
N TYR A 65 -8.11 -8.22 4.58
CA TYR A 65 -7.70 -6.80 4.48
C TYR A 65 -6.91 -6.45 3.21
N LEU A 66 -6.36 -7.44 2.51
CA LEU A 66 -5.78 -7.28 1.17
C LEU A 66 -6.83 -7.32 0.05
N ARG A 67 -8.03 -7.83 0.33
CA ARG A 67 -9.11 -8.01 -0.67
C ARG A 67 -10.16 -6.93 -0.61
N ASP A 68 -10.33 -6.28 0.54
CA ASP A 68 -11.20 -5.12 0.67
C ASP A 68 -10.46 -3.83 0.32
N SER A 69 -10.96 -3.09 -0.66
CA SER A 69 -10.27 -1.94 -1.24
C SER A 69 -10.41 -0.67 -0.41
N ARG A 70 -11.35 -0.64 0.56
CA ARG A 70 -11.52 0.46 1.52
C ARG A 70 -12.01 -0.05 2.86
N VAL A 71 -11.18 0.06 3.89
CA VAL A 71 -11.61 -0.22 5.26
C VAL A 71 -12.40 0.96 5.79
N THR A 72 -13.59 0.70 6.34
CA THR A 72 -14.37 1.72 7.07
C THR A 72 -13.65 2.07 8.37
N ILE A 73 -13.27 3.35 8.51
CA ILE A 73 -12.55 3.83 9.69
C ILE A 73 -13.57 4.17 10.77
N ALA A 74 -13.43 3.57 11.95
CA ALA A 74 -14.32 3.84 13.07
C ALA A 74 -14.10 5.27 13.60
N PRO A 75 -15.17 6.02 13.94
CA PRO A 75 -15.07 7.42 14.34
C PRO A 75 -14.27 7.63 15.63
N TYR A 76 -14.26 6.63 16.53
CA TYR A 76 -13.52 6.71 17.78
C TYR A 76 -11.99 6.77 17.57
N LEU A 77 -11.46 6.24 16.46
CA LEU A 77 -10.03 6.30 16.10
C LEU A 77 -9.60 7.71 15.66
N LEU A 78 -10.55 8.52 15.19
CA LEU A 78 -10.33 9.89 14.77
C LEU A 78 -10.43 10.89 15.93
N ASN A 79 -10.82 10.41 17.12
CA ASN A 79 -10.94 11.28 18.27
C ASN A 79 -9.56 11.73 18.77
N ARG A 80 -9.26 13.02 18.65
CA ARG A 80 -7.99 13.63 19.09
C ARG A 80 -8.08 14.28 20.47
N THR A 81 -9.21 14.16 21.17
CA THR A 81 -9.35 14.69 22.54
C THR A 81 -8.71 13.78 23.59
N LYS A 82 -8.52 12.50 23.26
CA LYS A 82 -7.82 11.53 24.10
C LYS A 82 -6.39 11.33 23.59
N PRO A 83 -5.43 11.03 24.49
CA PRO A 83 -4.09 10.67 24.06
C PRO A 83 -4.12 9.35 23.27
N PRO A 84 -3.22 9.16 22.29
CA PRO A 84 -3.24 8.01 21.41
C PRO A 84 -3.03 6.68 22.15
N GLU A 85 -2.28 6.69 23.25
CA GLU A 85 -2.02 5.52 24.09
C GLU A 85 -3.32 4.95 24.69
N ASP A 86 -4.19 5.83 25.21
CA ASP A 86 -5.48 5.43 25.79
C ASP A 86 -6.41 4.84 24.73
N ILE A 87 -6.38 5.39 23.52
CA ILE A 87 -7.16 4.86 22.40
C ILE A 87 -6.64 3.46 22.07
N LEU A 88 -5.32 3.30 21.90
CA LEU A 88 -4.68 2.02 21.58
C LEU A 88 -4.93 0.92 22.63
N ASN A 89 -5.06 1.29 23.90
CA ASN A 89 -5.37 0.35 24.99
C ASN A 89 -6.85 -0.11 24.98
N ASN A 90 -7.76 0.69 24.41
CA ASN A 90 -9.20 0.43 24.40
C ASN A 90 -9.71 0.11 22.98
N LEU A 91 -8.93 -0.66 22.20
CA LEU A 91 -9.32 -1.06 20.85
C LEU A 91 -10.40 -2.14 20.86
N THR A 92 -11.25 -2.11 19.83
CA THR A 92 -12.11 -3.25 19.52
C THR A 92 -11.24 -4.45 19.16
N SER A 93 -11.77 -5.67 19.34
CA SER A 93 -11.04 -6.90 18.99
C SER A 93 -10.64 -6.96 17.52
N GLU A 94 -11.45 -6.37 16.63
CA GLU A 94 -11.14 -6.24 15.21
C GLU A 94 -10.00 -5.26 14.94
N ASP A 95 -10.05 -4.07 15.52
CA ASP A 95 -9.00 -3.05 15.32
C ASP A 95 -7.69 -3.45 16.01
N ALA A 96 -7.74 -4.18 17.12
CA ALA A 96 -6.57 -4.79 17.74
C ALA A 96 -5.88 -5.79 16.79
N ALA A 97 -6.66 -6.65 16.12
CA ALA A 97 -6.11 -7.55 15.12
C ALA A 97 -5.49 -6.79 13.94
N ARG A 98 -6.10 -5.67 13.50
CA ARG A 98 -5.54 -4.79 12.47
C ARG A 98 -4.23 -4.15 12.92
N LEU A 99 -4.15 -3.73 14.18
CA LEU A 99 -2.93 -3.14 14.75
C LEU A 99 -1.78 -4.16 14.75
N ASP A 100 -2.05 -5.42 15.10
CA ASP A 100 -1.03 -6.47 15.05
C ASP A 100 -0.52 -6.74 13.62
N LEU A 101 -1.40 -6.68 12.62
CA LEU A 101 -0.99 -6.74 11.22
C LEU A 101 -0.09 -5.57 10.84
N ILE A 102 -0.42 -4.36 11.27
CA ILE A 102 0.39 -3.16 11.00
C ILE A 102 1.76 -3.27 11.68
N ARG A 103 1.83 -3.75 12.93
CA ARG A 103 3.08 -4.02 13.64
C ARG A 103 3.95 -5.04 12.90
N ALA A 104 3.34 -6.15 12.48
CA ALA A 104 4.05 -7.17 11.72
C ALA A 104 4.57 -6.62 10.39
N GLU A 105 3.78 -5.84 9.66
CA GLU A 105 4.20 -5.19 8.43
C GLU A 105 5.36 -4.22 8.65
N HIS A 106 5.30 -3.41 9.70
CA HIS A 106 6.39 -2.49 10.05
C HIS A 106 7.70 -3.24 10.31
N ASN A 107 7.64 -4.32 11.10
CA ASN A 107 8.80 -5.17 11.37
C ASN A 107 9.34 -5.79 10.09
N MET A 108 8.47 -6.24 9.19
CA MET A 108 8.87 -6.75 7.88
C MET A 108 9.55 -5.67 7.02
N PHE A 109 9.08 -4.43 7.06
CA PHE A 109 9.71 -3.32 6.34
C PHE A 109 11.08 -2.96 6.88
N ILE A 110 11.26 -3.02 8.21
CA ILE A 110 12.58 -2.85 8.84
C ILE A 110 13.50 -3.99 8.40
N ALA A 111 13.04 -5.24 8.50
CA ALA A 111 13.82 -6.41 8.11
C ALA A 111 14.21 -6.42 6.63
N SER A 112 13.33 -5.90 5.74
CA SER A 112 13.60 -5.79 4.31
C SER A 112 14.46 -4.57 3.93
N GLY A 113 14.84 -3.70 4.88
CA GLY A 113 15.57 -2.47 4.60
C GLY A 113 14.78 -1.42 3.83
N LYS A 114 13.45 -1.41 3.94
CA LYS A 114 12.61 -0.42 3.26
C LYS A 114 12.78 0.95 3.92
N ALA A 115 12.56 2.02 3.15
CA ALA A 115 12.61 3.41 3.59
C ALA A 115 11.48 3.77 4.60
N VAL A 116 11.65 3.33 5.84
CA VAL A 116 10.67 3.40 6.95
C VAL A 116 11.41 3.83 8.22
N PRO A 117 10.80 4.64 9.11
CA PRO A 117 11.43 5.00 10.38
C PRO A 117 11.74 3.75 11.24
N PRO A 118 12.83 3.75 12.02
CA PRO A 118 13.26 2.58 12.81
C PRO A 118 12.32 2.26 13.98
N SER A 119 11.61 3.27 14.48
CA SER A 119 10.63 3.14 15.57
C SER A 119 9.46 4.07 15.33
N LEU A 120 8.25 3.63 15.66
CA LEU A 120 7.02 4.43 15.57
C LEU A 120 6.48 4.78 16.95
N SER A 121 5.91 5.97 17.07
CA SER A 121 5.18 6.38 18.28
C SER A 121 3.77 5.81 18.32
N ALA A 122 3.12 5.84 19.49
CA ALA A 122 1.71 5.47 19.64
C ALA A 122 0.80 6.26 18.67
N GLY A 123 1.02 7.57 18.55
CA GLY A 123 0.32 8.40 17.58
C GLY A 123 0.51 7.95 16.13
N ASP A 124 1.70 7.47 15.77
CA ASP A 124 1.95 6.97 14.42
C ASP A 124 1.18 5.67 14.14
N TYR A 125 1.08 4.77 15.11
CA TYR A 125 0.26 3.56 14.99
C TYR A 125 -1.23 3.89 14.83
N LEU A 126 -1.72 4.91 15.53
CA LEU A 126 -3.10 5.37 15.39
C LEU A 126 -3.38 5.95 14.00
N GLU A 127 -2.47 6.75 13.45
CA GLU A 127 -2.58 7.26 12.06
C GLU A 127 -2.54 6.12 11.03
N LEU A 128 -1.71 5.09 11.26
CA LEU A 128 -1.66 3.91 10.40
C LEU A 128 -2.98 3.11 10.45
N LEU A 129 -3.65 3.04 11.61
CA LEU A 129 -4.99 2.42 11.73
C LEU A 129 -6.07 3.22 11.01
N CYS A 130 -5.94 4.55 10.97
CA CYS A 130 -6.82 5.44 10.21
C CYS A 130 -6.55 5.42 8.70
N CYS A 131 -5.54 4.70 8.21
CA CYS A 131 -5.31 4.59 6.77
C CYS A 131 -6.34 3.65 6.12
N PRO A 132 -7.15 4.11 5.15
CA PRO A 132 -8.22 3.30 4.54
C PRO A 132 -7.70 2.23 3.57
N SER A 133 -6.43 2.32 3.15
CA SER A 133 -5.81 1.42 2.18
C SER A 133 -4.32 1.23 2.41
N VAL A 134 -3.77 0.14 1.86
CA VAL A 134 -2.32 -0.16 1.86
C VAL A 134 -1.52 0.95 1.20
N SER A 135 -2.02 1.53 0.10
CA SER A 135 -1.37 2.64 -0.58
C SER A 135 -1.31 3.90 0.29
N ALA A 136 -2.37 4.20 1.05
CA ALA A 136 -2.35 5.31 2.01
C ALA A 136 -1.28 5.09 3.09
N ARG A 137 -1.21 3.86 3.61
CA ARG A 137 -0.23 3.45 4.62
C ARG A 137 1.21 3.53 4.11
N ASN A 138 1.48 3.08 2.88
CA ASN A 138 2.78 3.22 2.21
C ASN A 138 3.19 4.69 2.06
N ARG A 139 2.27 5.57 1.65
CA ARG A 139 2.54 7.02 1.57
C ARG A 139 2.85 7.61 2.94
N TYR A 140 2.12 7.19 3.97
CA TYR A 140 2.36 7.61 5.35
C TYR A 140 3.76 7.20 5.82
N TYR A 141 4.18 5.95 5.61
CA TYR A 141 5.52 5.49 5.95
C TYR A 141 6.62 6.30 5.28
N LEU A 142 6.49 6.55 3.97
CA LEU A 142 7.45 7.37 3.22
C LEU A 142 7.50 8.81 3.76
N PHE A 143 6.35 9.39 4.09
CA PHE A 143 6.29 10.72 4.69
C PHE A 143 7.01 10.75 6.05
N ARG A 144 6.71 9.79 6.93
CA ARG A 144 7.34 9.69 8.26
C ARG A 144 8.84 9.46 8.16
N PHE A 145 9.29 8.64 7.23
CA PHE A 145 10.72 8.41 6.98
C PHE A 145 11.43 9.69 6.52
N LYS A 146 10.84 10.45 5.58
CA LYS A 146 11.39 11.74 5.15
C LYS A 146 11.46 12.75 6.30
N VAL A 147 10.43 12.80 7.15
CA VAL A 147 10.42 13.67 8.34
C VAL A 147 11.52 13.24 9.32
N PHE A 148 11.68 11.93 9.53
CA PHE A 148 12.73 11.38 10.38
C PHE A 148 14.12 11.77 9.88
N GLN A 149 14.42 11.57 8.60
CA GLN A 149 15.70 11.96 8.01
C GLN A 149 15.98 13.47 8.17
N ARG A 150 14.97 14.32 7.95
CA ARG A 150 15.13 15.78 8.14
C ARG A 150 15.45 16.15 9.59
N ARG A 151 14.85 15.45 10.57
CA ARG A 151 15.14 15.68 11.99
C ARG A 151 16.54 15.20 12.35
N GLU A 152 16.99 14.07 11.79
CA GLU A 152 18.34 13.57 12.00
C GLU A 152 19.41 14.49 11.39
N ALA A 153 19.21 14.93 10.15
CA ALA A 153 20.13 15.88 9.51
C ALA A 153 20.30 17.16 10.34
N LYS A 154 19.20 17.71 10.88
CA LYS A 154 19.24 18.87 11.78
C LYS A 154 20.00 18.59 13.09
N ARG A 155 19.82 17.41 13.68
CA ARG A 155 20.56 17.02 14.90
C ARG A 155 22.06 16.92 14.63
N LEU A 156 22.46 16.30 13.52
CA LEU A 156 23.86 16.20 13.11
C LEU A 156 24.48 17.58 12.85
N GLU A 157 23.75 18.49 12.22
CA GLU A 157 24.18 19.88 12.01
C GLU A 157 24.32 20.66 13.33
N GLN A 158 23.43 20.43 14.30
CA GLN A 158 23.55 21.04 15.63
C GLN A 158 24.76 20.51 16.40
N LEU A 159 25.00 19.20 16.32
CA LEU A 159 26.16 18.56 16.95
C LEU A 159 27.48 19.04 16.34
N SER A 160 27.55 19.18 15.01
CA SER A 160 28.75 19.71 14.35
C SER A 160 29.00 21.16 14.76
N LYS A 161 27.96 22.01 14.75
CA LYS A 161 28.05 23.41 15.23
C LYS A 161 28.44 23.51 16.70
N ALA A 162 27.92 22.64 17.56
CA ALA A 162 28.28 22.62 18.98
C ALA A 162 29.75 22.22 19.17
N THR A 163 30.22 21.23 18.42
CA THR A 163 31.62 20.78 18.46
C THR A 163 32.58 21.89 18.00
N THR A 164 32.25 22.61 16.93
CA THR A 164 33.08 23.73 16.43
C THR A 164 33.12 24.94 17.37
N LYS A 165 32.14 25.12 18.26
CA LYS A 165 32.13 26.22 19.23
C LYS A 165 32.96 25.97 20.49
N VAL A 166 33.36 24.72 20.72
CA VAL A 166 34.12 24.31 21.92
C VAL A 166 35.64 24.30 21.63
N CYS A 167 36.04 24.38 20.36
CA CYS A 167 37.43 24.63 19.93
C CYS A 167 37.67 26.13 19.73
#